data_AF-A0A6M3JKM2-F1
#
_entry.id   AF-A0A6M3JKM2-F1
#
_cell.length_a   1.000
_cell.length_b   1.000
_cell.length_c   1.000
_cell.angle_alpha   90.00
_cell.angle_beta   90.00
_cell.angle_gamma   90.00
#
_symmetry.space_group_name_H-M   'P 1'
#
loop_
_entity.id
_entity.type
_entity.pdbx_description
1 polymer ?
#
loop_
_entity_poly.entity_id
_entity_poly.type
_entity_poly.pdbx_seq_one_letter_code
_entity_poly.pdbx_strand_id
1 'polypeptide(L)'
;MSHAMGWDSGIDDVFDGMAFTEEQTKPVIKAMLDCLDLFDKKQRDYGSANIAVFGDPGILTRMFDKLHRLKNLYDRNGDPAVDESIEDTIVDICNYAAMMLVCRRGRWKGFTPKGKADTKPAPISDLRSVSFPPRVRPDTTLRPEPTDRVAPRPRKDSLMAEER
;
A
#
# COMPACT_ATOMS: atom_id res chain seq x y z
N MET A 1 15.33 -18.90 14.79
CA MET A 1 14.22 -19.61 14.12
C MET A 1 12.95 -18.83 14.42
N SER A 2 12.57 -17.88 13.56
CA SER A 2 11.40 -17.03 13.78
C SER A 2 10.12 -17.85 13.54
N HIS A 3 9.18 -17.71 14.45
CA HIS A 3 7.81 -18.19 14.30
C HIS A 3 7.18 -17.45 13.11
N ALA A 4 7.16 -18.09 11.94
CA ALA A 4 6.15 -17.77 10.94
C ALA A 4 4.81 -18.21 11.57
N MET A 5 4.07 -17.26 12.16
CA MET A 5 2.66 -17.49 12.47
C MET A 5 2.01 -17.97 11.17
N GLY A 6 1.34 -19.12 11.23
CA GLY A 6 0.67 -19.73 10.08
C GLY A 6 -0.48 -18.84 9.62
N TRP A 7 -0.17 -17.87 8.76
CA TRP A 7 -1.15 -17.04 8.07
C TRP A 7 -1.73 -17.76 6.86
N ASP A 8 -1.25 -18.96 6.50
CA ASP A 8 -1.64 -19.68 5.30
C ASP A 8 -3.16 -19.91 5.23
N SER A 9 -3.78 -20.29 6.36
CA SER A 9 -5.25 -20.40 6.43
C SER A 9 -5.96 -19.04 6.32
N GLY A 10 -5.38 -17.98 6.89
CA GLY A 10 -5.95 -16.64 6.83
C GLY A 10 -5.85 -15.98 5.44
N ILE A 11 -4.84 -16.34 4.63
CA ILE A 11 -4.70 -15.83 3.27
C ILE A 11 -5.83 -16.38 2.39
N ASP A 12 -6.07 -17.68 2.47
CA ASP A 12 -7.13 -18.33 1.68
C ASP A 12 -8.52 -17.83 2.11
N ASP A 13 -8.76 -17.66 3.42
CA ASP A 13 -10.01 -17.08 3.93
C ASP A 13 -10.27 -15.68 3.37
N VAL A 14 -9.25 -14.81 3.33
CA VAL A 14 -9.35 -13.46 2.75
C VAL A 14 -9.53 -13.52 1.24
N PHE A 15 -8.82 -14.44 0.58
CA PHE A 15 -8.87 -14.59 -0.87
C PHE A 15 -10.25 -15.02 -1.35
N ASP A 16 -10.78 -16.07 -0.73
CA ASP A 16 -12.09 -16.64 -1.05
C ASP A 16 -13.23 -15.73 -0.58
N GLY A 17 -13.10 -15.16 0.63
CA GLY A 17 -14.10 -14.26 1.20
C GLY A 17 -14.30 -12.96 0.40
N MET A 18 -13.25 -12.49 -0.28
CA MET A 18 -13.31 -11.32 -1.19
C MET A 18 -13.61 -11.70 -2.64
N ALA A 19 -13.81 -12.99 -2.93
CA ALA A 19 -14.01 -13.56 -4.26
C ALA A 19 -12.94 -13.12 -5.26
N PHE A 20 -11.68 -13.09 -4.85
CA PHE A 20 -10.56 -12.85 -5.76
C PHE A 20 -10.39 -14.04 -6.72
N THR A 21 -9.88 -13.75 -7.92
CA THR A 21 -9.69 -14.76 -8.98
C THR A 21 -8.24 -14.89 -9.42
N GLU A 22 -7.42 -13.86 -9.19
CA GLU A 22 -6.04 -13.80 -9.65
C GLU A 22 -5.10 -14.34 -8.57
N GLU A 23 -4.37 -15.42 -8.84
CA GLU A 23 -3.53 -16.12 -7.87
C GLU A 23 -2.43 -15.22 -7.29
N GLN A 24 -1.91 -14.28 -8.09
CA GLN A 24 -0.94 -13.27 -7.63
C GLN A 24 -1.48 -12.37 -6.51
N THR A 25 -2.79 -12.38 -6.24
CA THR A 25 -3.37 -11.65 -5.09
C THR A 25 -2.97 -12.28 -3.76
N LYS A 26 -2.72 -13.60 -3.68
CA LYS A 26 -2.33 -14.29 -2.44
C LYS A 26 -1.03 -13.78 -1.83
N PRO A 27 0.11 -13.68 -2.56
CA PRO A 27 1.33 -13.10 -2.01
C PRO A 27 1.17 -11.63 -1.63
N VAL A 28 0.32 -10.87 -2.34
CA VAL A 28 0.01 -9.48 -1.97
C VAL A 28 -0.79 -9.41 -0.67
N ILE A 29 -1.78 -10.29 -0.48
CA ILE A 29 -2.52 -10.42 0.78
C ILE A 29 -1.54 -10.70 1.91
N LYS A 30 -0.62 -11.66 1.73
CA LYS A 30 0.40 -11.97 2.72
C LYS A 30 1.23 -10.74 3.09
N ALA A 31 1.78 -10.02 2.11
CA ALA A 31 2.55 -8.80 2.36
C ALA A 31 1.74 -7.73 3.09
N MET A 32 0.45 -7.57 2.78
CA MET A 32 -0.44 -6.62 3.46
C MET A 32 -0.74 -7.05 4.91
N LEU A 33 -0.88 -8.35 5.17
CA LEU A 33 -1.06 -8.88 6.53
C LEU A 33 0.20 -8.64 7.38
N ASP A 34 1.39 -8.81 6.80
CA ASP A 34 2.65 -8.51 7.48
C ASP A 34 2.77 -6.99 7.77
N CYS A 35 2.32 -6.13 6.86
CA CYS A 35 2.22 -4.69 7.10
C CYS A 35 1.30 -4.37 8.29
N LEU A 36 0.14 -5.03 8.36
CA LEU A 36 -0.84 -4.84 9.42
C LEU A 36 -0.33 -5.31 10.79
N ASP A 37 0.36 -6.45 10.85
CA ASP A 37 0.98 -6.94 12.08
C ASP A 37 2.03 -5.95 12.61
N LEU A 38 2.90 -5.42 11.73
CA LEU A 38 3.86 -4.39 12.12
C LEU A 38 3.18 -3.09 12.56
N PHE A 39 2.13 -2.67 11.84
CA PHE A 39 1.36 -1.49 12.19
C PHE A 39 0.73 -1.62 13.57
N ASP A 40 0.07 -2.74 13.88
CA ASP A 40 -0.57 -2.96 15.19
C ASP A 40 0.44 -2.93 16.33
N LYS A 41 1.61 -3.55 16.14
CA LYS A 41 2.74 -3.48 17.09
C LYS A 41 3.16 -2.04 17.35
N LYS A 42 3.52 -1.28 16.30
CA LYS A 42 3.97 0.12 16.44
C LYS A 42 2.87 1.02 17.01
N GLN A 43 1.61 0.81 16.60
CA GLN A 43 0.49 1.63 17.04
C GLN A 43 0.22 1.46 18.54
N ARG A 44 0.45 0.27 19.11
CA ARG A 44 0.39 0.03 20.55
C ARG A 44 1.43 0.86 21.32
N ASP A 45 2.61 1.03 20.75
CA ASP A 45 3.73 1.74 21.38
C ASP A 45 3.56 3.26 21.31
N TYR A 46 3.15 3.81 20.16
CA TYR A 46 3.09 5.26 19.94
C TYR A 46 1.70 5.89 20.16
N GLY A 47 0.62 5.11 20.04
CA GLY A 47 -0.75 5.59 20.10
C GLY A 47 -1.18 6.47 18.90
N SER A 48 -2.44 6.92 18.90
CA SER A 48 -3.02 7.64 17.76
C SER A 48 -2.70 9.14 17.70
N ALA A 49 -2.13 9.70 18.78
CA ALA A 49 -1.95 11.14 18.94
C ALA A 49 -0.90 11.73 17.99
N ASN A 50 0.18 10.99 17.71
CA ASN A 50 1.28 11.47 16.85
C ASN A 50 0.77 11.93 15.48
N ILE A 51 -0.08 11.14 14.83
CA ILE A 51 -0.65 11.47 13.52
C ILE A 51 -1.67 12.60 13.60
N ALA A 52 -2.47 12.63 14.67
CA ALA A 52 -3.46 13.68 14.87
C ALA A 52 -2.83 15.08 14.99
N VAL A 53 -1.65 15.18 15.60
CA VAL A 53 -0.94 16.46 15.78
C VAL A 53 -0.41 17.02 14.46
N PHE A 54 0.20 16.17 13.62
CA PHE A 54 0.87 16.66 12.40
C PHE A 54 0.04 16.54 11.13
N GLY A 55 -0.98 15.67 11.12
CA GLY A 55 -1.88 15.47 9.99
C GLY A 55 -1.20 15.07 8.68
N ASP A 56 -1.86 15.40 7.56
CA ASP A 56 -1.39 15.07 6.20
C ASP A 56 0.08 15.51 5.97
N PRO A 57 0.53 16.74 6.31
CA PRO A 57 1.93 17.13 6.12
C PRO A 57 2.91 16.24 6.88
N GLY A 58 2.60 15.88 8.13
CA GLY A 58 3.47 15.02 8.93
C GLY A 58 3.58 13.60 8.41
N ILE A 59 2.51 13.05 7.83
CA ILE A 59 2.57 11.73 7.20
C ILE A 59 3.41 11.81 5.91
N LEU A 60 3.23 12.86 5.10
CA LEU A 60 4.00 13.06 3.87
C LEU A 60 5.50 13.18 4.15
N THR A 61 5.90 13.95 5.16
CA THR A 61 7.30 14.07 5.55
C THR A 61 7.90 12.72 5.95
N ARG A 62 7.21 11.93 6.77
CA ARG A 62 7.69 10.61 7.19
C ARG A 62 7.81 9.63 6.02
N MET A 63 6.85 9.67 5.11
CA MET A 63 6.89 8.86 3.88
C MET A 63 8.05 9.29 2.98
N PHE A 64 8.31 10.59 2.86
CA PHE A 64 9.44 11.13 2.10
C PHE A 64 10.79 10.70 2.70
N ASP A 65 10.95 10.76 4.03
CA ASP A 65 12.16 10.30 4.71
C ASP A 65 12.44 8.81 4.43
N LYS A 66 11.39 7.98 4.50
CA LYS A 66 11.49 6.54 4.20
C LYS A 66 11.79 6.28 2.73
N LEU A 67 11.19 7.01 1.80
CA LEU A 67 11.50 6.91 0.36
C LEU A 67 12.95 7.32 0.05
N HIS A 68 13.43 8.40 0.65
CA HIS A 68 14.81 8.84 0.49
C HIS A 68 15.79 7.80 1.05
N ARG A 69 15.46 7.19 2.19
CA ARG A 69 16.20 6.06 2.74
C ARG A 69 16.22 4.87 1.79
N LEU A 70 15.06 4.48 1.26
CA LEU A 70 14.93 3.36 0.33
C LEU A 70 15.84 3.57 -0.88
N LYS A 71 15.83 4.78 -1.47
CA LYS A 71 16.73 5.16 -2.56
C LYS A 71 18.20 4.97 -2.16
N ASN A 72 18.60 5.47 -0.99
CA ASN A 72 19.99 5.33 -0.53
C ASN A 72 20.41 3.88 -0.31
N LEU A 73 19.51 3.01 0.16
CA LEU A 73 19.79 1.58 0.32
C LEU A 73 20.03 0.90 -1.02
N TYR A 74 19.23 1.22 -2.05
CA TYR A 74 19.45 0.72 -3.42
C TYR A 74 20.77 1.23 -4.01
N ASP A 75 21.07 2.52 -3.87
CA ASP A 75 22.29 3.13 -4.41
C ASP A 75 23.57 2.57 -3.77
N ARG A 76 23.49 2.03 -2.54
CA ARG A 76 24.61 1.44 -1.79
C ARG A 76 24.67 -0.09 -1.90
N ASN A 77 24.00 -0.70 -2.89
CA ASN A 77 23.91 -2.17 -3.04
C ASN A 77 23.44 -2.90 -1.76
N GLY A 78 22.58 -2.26 -0.95
CA GLY A 78 22.06 -2.85 0.27
C GLY A 78 23.04 -2.94 1.43
N ASP A 79 24.22 -2.29 1.37
CA ASP A 79 25.17 -2.23 2.49
C ASP A 79 24.66 -1.22 3.54
N PRO A 80 24.02 -1.69 4.64
CA PRO A 80 23.36 -0.80 5.57
C PRO A 80 24.43 -0.27 6.52
N ALA A 81 24.75 1.03 6.41
CA ALA A 81 25.40 1.73 7.52
C ALA A 81 24.49 1.82 8.78
N VAL A 82 23.24 1.32 8.69
CA VAL A 82 22.17 1.48 9.67
C VAL A 82 21.25 0.23 9.67
N ASP A 83 20.90 -0.30 10.84
CA ASP A 83 20.17 -1.57 11.09
C ASP A 83 18.70 -1.69 10.57
N GLU A 84 18.31 -1.08 9.44
CA GLU A 84 16.96 -1.25 8.87
C GLU A 84 17.05 -1.74 7.43
N SER A 85 16.28 -2.78 7.10
CA SER A 85 16.32 -3.42 5.78
C SER A 85 15.50 -2.65 4.72
N ILE A 86 15.70 -3.01 3.45
CA ILE A 86 14.88 -2.53 2.32
C ILE A 86 13.41 -2.88 2.54
N GLU A 87 13.14 -4.13 2.96
CA GLU A 87 11.79 -4.64 3.18
C GLU A 87 11.08 -3.86 4.30
N ASP A 88 11.73 -3.66 5.44
CA ASP A 88 11.18 -2.87 6.55
C ASP A 88 10.81 -1.44 6.10
N THR A 89 11.67 -0.84 5.27
CA THR A 89 11.44 0.51 4.74
C THR A 89 10.22 0.55 3.82
N ILE A 90 10.01 -0.47 2.99
CA ILE A 90 8.83 -0.59 2.11
C ILE A 90 7.56 -0.78 2.95
N VAL A 91 7.61 -1.65 3.95
CA VAL A 91 6.47 -1.89 4.87
C VAL A 91 6.05 -0.59 5.57
N ASP A 92 7.01 0.20 6.03
CA ASP A 92 6.73 1.51 6.64
C ASP A 92 6.02 2.46 5.68
N ILE A 93 6.48 2.53 4.43
CA ILE A 93 5.85 3.36 3.39
C ILE A 93 4.40 2.92 3.15
N CYS A 94 4.15 1.62 3.03
CA CYS A 94 2.81 1.06 2.88
C CYS A 94 1.89 1.46 4.04
N ASN A 95 2.39 1.35 5.27
CA ASN A 95 1.63 1.72 6.46
C ASN A 95 1.32 3.22 6.52
N TYR A 96 2.28 4.10 6.20
CA TYR A 96 2.02 5.54 6.13
C TYR A 96 0.98 5.90 5.06
N ALA A 97 1.02 5.25 3.89
CA ALA A 97 0.02 5.44 2.84
C ALA A 97 -1.38 5.00 3.31
N ALA A 98 -1.49 3.85 3.99
CA ALA A 98 -2.75 3.37 4.56
C ALA A 98 -3.29 4.33 5.64
N MET A 99 -2.42 4.82 6.54
CA MET A 99 -2.78 5.78 7.59
C MET A 99 -3.27 7.10 6.98
N MET A 100 -2.60 7.62 5.94
CA MET A 100 -3.05 8.79 5.18
C MET A 100 -4.47 8.56 4.64
N LEU A 101 -4.71 7.41 4.02
CA LEU A 101 -6.03 7.08 3.47
C LEU A 101 -7.12 7.08 4.56
N VAL A 102 -6.83 6.52 5.73
CA VAL A 102 -7.73 6.55 6.90
C VAL A 102 -7.96 7.98 7.39
N CYS A 103 -6.92 8.81 7.46
CA CYS A 103 -6.99 10.22 7.82
C CYS A 103 -7.88 10.99 6.85
N ARG A 104 -7.65 10.90 5.54
CA ARG A 104 -8.45 11.54 4.48
C ARG A 104 -9.91 11.08 4.46
N ARG A 105 -10.17 9.85 4.89
CA ARG A 105 -11.51 9.29 5.09
C ARG A 105 -12.18 9.80 6.38
N GLY A 106 -11.50 10.58 7.21
CA GLY A 106 -12.02 11.12 8.47
C GLY A 106 -12.24 10.04 9.52
N ARG A 107 -11.47 8.94 9.48
CA ARG A 107 -11.62 7.80 10.39
C ARG A 107 -10.49 7.67 11.41
N TRP A 108 -9.54 8.61 11.40
CA TRP A 108 -8.44 8.60 12.35
C TRP A 108 -8.85 9.29 13.65
N LYS A 109 -8.62 8.62 14.79
CA LYS A 109 -9.00 9.14 16.11
C LYS A 109 -8.24 10.44 16.40
N GLY A 110 -8.97 11.52 16.64
CA GLY A 110 -8.41 12.82 17.00
C GLY A 110 -7.91 13.66 15.83
N PHE A 111 -8.16 13.25 14.58
CA PHE A 111 -7.77 14.00 13.39
C PHE A 111 -8.99 14.39 12.53
N THR A 112 -9.10 15.66 12.18
CA THR A 112 -10.10 16.18 11.23
C THR A 112 -9.40 16.72 9.98
N PRO A 113 -9.68 16.18 8.77
CA PRO A 113 -9.12 16.72 7.53
C PRO A 113 -9.59 18.16 7.25
N LYS A 114 -8.68 19.01 6.78
CA LYS A 114 -9.02 20.36 6.30
C LYS A 114 -10.10 20.29 5.21
N GLY A 115 -11.16 21.09 5.36
CA GLY A 115 -12.26 21.19 4.39
C GLY A 115 -13.39 20.19 4.57
N LYS A 116 -13.35 19.35 5.61
CA LYS A 116 -14.53 18.65 6.12
C LYS A 116 -14.95 19.31 7.44
N ALA A 117 -16.26 19.44 7.68
CA ALA A 117 -16.76 19.82 9.00
C ALA A 117 -16.18 18.88 10.06
N ASP A 118 -16.17 19.28 11.34
CA ASP A 118 -15.81 18.45 12.50
C ASP A 118 -16.78 17.28 12.66
N THR A 119 -16.87 16.42 11.65
CA THR A 119 -17.57 15.16 11.73
C THR A 119 -16.70 14.27 12.59
N LYS A 120 -17.17 14.02 13.81
CA LYS A 120 -16.62 12.99 14.71
C LYS A 120 -16.32 11.75 13.85
N PRO A 121 -15.11 11.16 13.94
CA PRO A 121 -14.78 10.02 13.11
C PRO A 121 -15.86 8.95 13.27
N ALA A 122 -16.39 8.47 12.15
CA ALA A 122 -17.45 7.46 12.17
C ALA A 122 -17.00 6.30 13.07
N PRO A 123 -17.85 5.84 14.00
CA PRO A 123 -17.46 4.83 14.96
C PRO A 123 -16.95 3.58 14.23
N ILE A 124 -15.94 2.92 14.82
CA ILE A 124 -15.30 1.72 14.25
C ILE A 124 -16.36 0.61 13.98
N SER A 125 -17.48 0.61 14.70
CA SER A 125 -18.64 -0.28 14.46
C SER A 125 -19.20 -0.18 13.03
N ASP A 126 -19.10 0.99 12.39
CA ASP A 126 -19.60 1.26 11.04
C ASP A 126 -18.67 0.68 9.95
N LEU A 127 -17.52 0.10 10.31
CA LEU A 127 -16.68 -0.63 9.36
C LEU A 127 -17.31 -1.95 8.91
N ARG A 128 -18.22 -2.52 9.72
CA ARG A 128 -18.97 -3.74 9.36
C ARG A 128 -20.02 -3.51 8.27
N SER A 129 -20.44 -2.26 8.06
CA SER A 129 -21.39 -1.87 7.01
C SER A 129 -20.72 -1.38 5.72
N VAL A 130 -19.38 -1.37 5.66
CA VAL A 130 -18.68 -1.15 4.40
C VAL A 130 -18.83 -2.41 3.55
N SER A 131 -19.98 -2.55 2.87
CA SER A 131 -20.08 -3.50 1.77
C SER A 131 -19.10 -3.01 0.70
N PHE A 132 -18.00 -3.73 0.52
CA PHE A 132 -17.28 -3.61 -0.75
C PHE A 132 -18.31 -3.95 -1.83
N PRO A 133 -18.49 -3.10 -2.85
CA PRO A 133 -19.43 -3.42 -3.93
C PRO A 133 -19.05 -4.81 -4.46
N PRO A 134 -20.02 -5.72 -4.66
CA PRO A 134 -19.72 -7.00 -5.26
C PRO A 134 -18.98 -6.70 -6.56
N ARG A 135 -17.73 -7.16 -6.68
CA ARG A 135 -17.01 -7.03 -7.94
C ARG A 135 -17.83 -7.82 -8.94
N VAL A 136 -18.50 -7.11 -9.86
CA VAL A 136 -19.05 -7.73 -11.06
C VAL A 136 -17.85 -8.38 -11.72
N ARG A 137 -17.85 -9.72 -11.83
CA ARG A 137 -16.82 -10.43 -12.58
C ARG A 137 -16.76 -9.76 -13.95
N PRO A 138 -15.60 -9.23 -14.39
CA PRO A 138 -15.47 -8.83 -15.78
C PRO A 138 -15.88 -10.05 -16.60
N ASP A 139 -16.81 -9.86 -17.53
CA ASP A 139 -17.25 -10.93 -18.41
C ASP A 139 -16.02 -11.49 -19.13
N THR A 140 -15.55 -12.67 -18.70
CA THR A 140 -14.38 -13.34 -19.27
C THR A 140 -14.65 -13.86 -20.68
N THR A 141 -15.88 -13.75 -21.19
CA THR A 141 -16.20 -14.02 -22.60
C THR A 141 -15.85 -12.86 -23.52
N LEU A 142 -15.67 -11.65 -22.98
CA LEU A 142 -15.11 -10.52 -23.72
C LEU A 142 -13.58 -10.54 -23.62
N ARG A 143 -12.95 -11.46 -24.37
CA ARG A 143 -11.58 -11.21 -24.80
C ARG A 143 -11.61 -9.91 -25.61
N PRO A 144 -10.72 -8.93 -25.38
CA PRO A 144 -10.53 -7.88 -26.37
C PRO A 144 -10.18 -8.59 -27.68
N GLU A 145 -10.93 -8.27 -28.75
CA GLU A 145 -10.52 -8.60 -30.12
C GLU A 145 -9.04 -8.25 -30.25
N PRO A 146 -8.22 -9.07 -30.93
CA PRO A 146 -6.80 -8.77 -31.09
C PRO A 146 -6.68 -7.49 -31.90
N THR A 147 -6.63 -6.36 -31.19
CA THR A 147 -6.43 -5.05 -31.78
C THR A 147 -5.08 -5.10 -32.47
N ASP A 148 -5.13 -4.80 -33.77
CA ASP A 148 -4.05 -4.77 -34.74
C ASP A 148 -2.64 -4.74 -34.16
N ARG A 149 -1.83 -5.68 -34.68
CA ARG A 149 -0.37 -5.74 -34.56
C ARG A 149 0.21 -4.35 -34.25
N VAL A 150 0.56 -4.12 -32.98
CA VAL A 150 1.39 -2.96 -32.61
C VAL A 150 2.67 -3.10 -33.44
N ALA A 151 2.84 -2.20 -34.41
CA ALA A 151 4.04 -2.17 -35.24
C ALA A 151 5.27 -2.17 -34.32
N PRO A 152 6.31 -2.96 -34.62
CA PRO A 152 7.48 -3.03 -33.76
C PRO A 152 8.08 -1.62 -33.61
N ARG A 153 8.31 -1.21 -32.35
CA ARG A 153 8.96 0.07 -32.04
C ARG A 153 10.28 0.16 -32.80
N PRO A 154 10.58 1.30 -33.47
CA PRO A 154 11.86 1.47 -34.14
C PRO A 154 12.99 1.36 -33.12
N ARG A 155 14.10 0.70 -33.51
CA ARG A 155 15.29 0.57 -32.65
C ARG A 155 15.83 1.96 -32.34
N LYS A 156 16.23 2.17 -31.08
CA LYS A 156 16.78 3.45 -30.57
C LYS A 156 17.94 4.01 -31.41
N ASP A 157 18.62 3.18 -32.18
CA ASP A 157 19.76 3.57 -33.02
C ASP A 157 19.38 4.47 -34.20
N SER A 158 18.08 4.57 -34.53
CA SER A 158 17.58 5.41 -35.63
C SER A 158 17.32 6.88 -35.26
N LEU A 159 17.38 7.25 -33.97
CA LEU A 159 17.09 8.63 -33.51
C LEU A 159 18.33 9.53 -33.39
N MET A 160 19.53 9.02 -33.70
CA MET A 160 20.79 9.79 -33.56
C MET A 160 21.45 10.15 -34.91
N ALA A 161 20.76 9.96 -36.03
CA ALA A 161 21.33 10.18 -37.37
C ALA A 161 20.85 11.49 -38.06
N GLU A 162 20.01 12.30 -37.43
CA GLU A 162 19.40 13.48 -38.07
C GLU A 162 19.76 14.83 -37.42
N GLU A 163 20.72 14.87 -36.49
CA GLU A 163 21.22 16.13 -35.89
C GLU A 163 22.74 16.37 -36.07
N ARG A 164 23.30 16.03 -37.23
CA ARG A 164 24.63 16.54 -37.64
C ARG A 164 24.70 16.90 -39.11
#